data_AF-A0A535Y856-F1
#
_entry.id   AF-A0A535Y856-F1
#
_cell.length_a   1.000
_cell.length_b   1.000
_cell.length_c   1.000
_cell.angle_alpha   90.00
_cell.angle_beta   90.00
_cell.angle_gamma   90.00
#
_symmetry.space_group_name_H-M   'P 1'
#
loop_
_entity.id
_entity.type
_entity.pdbx_description
1 polymer ?
#
loop_
_entity_poly.entity_id
_entity_poly.type
_entity_poly.pdbx_seq_one_letter_code
_entity_poly.pdbx_strand_id
1 'polypeptide(L)' 'MKTGERPASITTPRARITLSRDEVIADYRLAVLSRAASEIGRREVLNGRAPFGIFGDGKEIANLGMAHAFRP' A
#
# COMPACT_ATOMS: atom_id res chain seq x y z
N MET A 1 27.24 -1.59 -15.50
CA MET A 1 26.21 -0.87 -14.72
C MET A 1 26.42 -1.25 -13.27
N LYS A 2 26.88 -0.34 -12.40
CA LYS A 2 27.20 -0.68 -11.01
C LYS A 2 25.91 -1.08 -10.29
N THR A 3 25.73 -2.38 -10.07
CA THR A 3 24.70 -2.92 -9.18
C THR A 3 25.12 -2.54 -7.76
N GLY A 4 24.83 -1.30 -7.35
CA GLY A 4 25.04 -0.88 -5.98
C GLY A 4 24.26 -1.83 -5.07
N GLU A 5 24.93 -2.35 -4.04
CA GLU A 5 24.29 -3.17 -3.01
C GLU A 5 23.08 -2.41 -2.47
N ARG A 6 21.88 -2.95 -2.74
CA ARG A 6 20.66 -2.32 -2.28
C ARG A 6 20.52 -2.65 -0.79
N PRO A 7 20.29 -1.66 0.08
CA PRO A 7 20.26 -1.88 1.53
C PRO A 7 19.22 -2.94 1.92
N ALA A 8 19.55 -3.80 2.88
CA ALA A 8 18.66 -4.87 3.35
C ALA A 8 17.43 -4.30 4.09
N SER A 9 17.59 -3.15 4.74
CA SER A 9 16.53 -2.44 5.46
C SER A 9 16.68 -0.93 5.31
N ILE A 10 15.57 -0.21 5.32
CA ILE A 10 15.51 1.26 5.25
C ILE A 10 14.92 1.76 6.56
N THR A 11 15.64 2.63 7.25
CA THR A 11 15.14 3.31 8.45
C THR A 11 14.80 4.75 8.09
N THR A 12 13.57 5.16 8.40
CA THR A 12 13.12 6.52 8.12
C THR A 12 13.55 7.43 9.27
N PRO A 13 14.34 8.51 9.03
CA PRO A 13 14.97 9.28 10.10
C PRO A 13 13.98 10.01 11.02
N ARG A 14 12.82 10.43 10.48
CA ARG A 14 11.80 11.14 11.28
C ARG A 14 10.86 10.20 12.03
N ALA A 15 10.38 9.16 11.36
CA ALA A 15 9.39 8.25 11.93
C ALA A 15 10.01 7.15 12.82
N ARG A 16 11.34 6.94 12.75
CA ARG A 16 12.05 5.81 13.39
C ARG A 16 11.41 4.46 13.09
N ILE A 17 10.84 4.32 11.90
CA ILE A 17 10.32 3.05 11.38
C ILE A 17 11.46 2.43 10.56
N THR A 18 11.79 1.18 10.87
CA THR A 18 12.71 0.34 10.10
C THR A 18 11.89 -0.66 9.31
N LEU A 19 12.02 -0.63 7.98
CA LEU A 19 11.37 -1.54 7.06
C LEU A 19 12.42 -2.43 6.38
N SER A 20 12.20 -3.73 6.40
CA SER A 20 12.98 -4.68 5.61
C SER A 20 12.58 -4.63 4.13
N ARG A 21 13.45 -5.12 3.25
CA ARG A 21 13.15 -5.27 1.82
C ARG A 21 11.86 -6.05 1.57
N ASP A 22 11.66 -7.13 2.30
CA ASP A 22 10.53 -8.04 2.08
C ASP A 22 9.22 -7.39 2.50
N GLU A 23 9.22 -6.63 3.60
CA GLU A 23 8.08 -5.81 4.02
C GLU A 23 7.72 -4.76 2.97
N VAL A 24 8.71 -4.03 2.43
CA VAL A 24 8.45 -3.04 1.38
C VAL A 24 7.83 -3.68 0.12
N ILE A 25 8.29 -4.88 -0.26
CA ILE A 25 7.73 -5.59 -1.41
C ILE A 25 6.31 -6.08 -1.10
N ALA A 26 6.06 -6.57 0.11
CA ALA A 26 4.73 -6.98 0.56
C ALA A 26 3.76 -5.79 0.56
N ASP A 27 4.15 -4.65 1.11
CA ASP A 27 3.39 -3.41 1.13
C ASP A 27 3.07 -2.92 -0.29
N TYR A 28 4.06 -2.95 -1.19
CA TYR A 28 3.86 -2.58 -2.58
C TYR A 28 2.80 -3.46 -3.25
N ARG A 29 2.90 -4.79 -3.07
CA ARG A 29 1.92 -5.75 -3.61
C ARG A 29 0.53 -5.48 -3.04
N LEU A 30 0.44 -5.20 -1.75
CA LEU A 30 -0.82 -4.88 -1.07
C LEU A 30 -1.43 -3.57 -1.59
N ALA A 31 -0.62 -2.52 -1.77
CA ALA A 31 -1.06 -1.24 -2.32
C ALA A 31 -1.62 -1.40 -3.75
N VAL A 32 -0.90 -2.10 -4.62
CA VAL A 32 -1.33 -2.35 -6.00
C VAL A 32 -2.63 -3.16 -6.04
N LEU A 33 -2.74 -4.19 -5.20
CA LEU A 33 -3.96 -4.99 -5.09
C LEU A 33 -5.15 -4.15 -4.59
N SER A 34 -4.95 -3.34 -3.55
CA SER A 34 -5.96 -2.43 -3.01
C SER A 34 -6.48 -1.46 -4.08
N ARG A 35 -5.56 -0.92 -4.89
CA ARG A 35 -5.92 -0.05 -6.01
C ARG A 35 -6.75 -0.78 -7.05
N ALA A 36 -6.31 -1.95 -7.50
CA ALA A 36 -7.05 -2.75 -8.49
C ALA A 36 -8.45 -3.13 -7.99
N ALA A 37 -8.58 -3.51 -6.72
CA ALA A 37 -9.86 -3.83 -6.10
C ALA A 37 -10.81 -2.62 -6.08
N SER A 38 -10.28 -1.44 -5.74
CA SER A 38 -11.02 -0.19 -5.71
C SER A 38 -11.51 0.22 -7.11
N GLU A 39 -10.69 0.05 -8.14
CA GLU A 39 -11.08 0.35 -9.52
C GLU A 39 -12.18 -0.59 -10.03
N ILE A 40 -12.07 -1.89 -9.74
CA ILE A 40 -13.10 -2.87 -10.08
C ILE A 40 -14.39 -2.53 -9.34
N GLY A 41 -14.33 -2.35 -8.02
CA GLY A 41 -15.51 -2.07 -7.21
C GLY A 41 -16.24 -0.80 -7.65
N ARG A 42 -15.49 0.28 -7.93
CA ARG A 42 -16.05 1.53 -8.46
C ARG A 42 -16.76 1.31 -9.79
N ARG A 43 -16.19 0.51 -10.68
CA ARG A 43 -16.83 0.16 -11.96
C ARG A 43 -18.13 -0.63 -11.75
N GLU A 44 -18.14 -1.60 -10.86
CA GLU A 44 -19.34 -2.40 -10.57
C GLU A 44 -20.47 -1.55 -9.98
N VAL A 45 -20.15 -0.60 -9.09
CA VAL A 45 -21.13 0.36 -8.53
C VAL A 45 -21.66 1.29 -9.62
N LEU A 46 -20.78 1.88 -10.45
CA LEU A 46 -21.20 2.79 -11.52
C LEU A 46 -22.05 2.11 -12.59
N ASN A 47 -21.82 0.82 -12.84
CA ASN A 47 -22.61 0.01 -13.78
C ASN A 47 -23.92 -0.51 -13.17
N GLY A 48 -24.24 -0.17 -11.91
CA GLY A 48 -25.45 -0.63 -11.22
C GLY A 48 -25.43 -2.12 -10.82
N ARG A 49 -24.26 -2.77 -10.84
CA ARG A 49 -24.09 -4.18 -10.47
C ARG A 49 -23.90 -4.39 -8.97
N ALA A 50 -23.61 -3.32 -8.23
CA ALA A 50 -23.55 -3.30 -6.77
C ALA A 50 -24.31 -2.08 -6.22
N PRO A 51 -25.01 -2.21 -5.07
CA PRO A 51 -25.87 -1.14 -4.55
C PRO A 51 -25.09 0.03 -3.93
N PHE A 52 -23.87 -0.19 -3.44
CA PHE A 52 -23.05 0.82 -2.78
C PHE A 52 -21.58 0.39 -2.75
N GLY A 53 -20.65 1.35 -2.67
CA GLY A 53 -19.24 1.05 -2.45
C GLY A 53 -18.44 2.25 -1.94
N ILE A 54 -17.57 1.98 -0.95
CA ILE A 54 -16.57 2.92 -0.45
C ILE A 54 -15.22 2.34 -0.82
N PHE A 55 -14.43 3.12 -1.55
CA PHE A 55 -13.14 2.68 -2.09
C PHE A 55 -12.01 3.51 -1.50
N GLY A 56 -10.87 2.84 -1.27
CA GLY A 56 -9.67 3.44 -0.69
C GLY A 56 -8.75 4.11 -1.71
N ASP A 57 -9.25 4.41 -2.91
CA ASP A 57 -8.47 4.95 -4.04
C ASP A 57 -7.62 6.16 -3.61
N GLY A 58 -6.30 6.05 -3.79
CA GLY A 58 -5.35 7.13 -3.51
C GLY A 58 -4.96 7.27 -2.03
N LYS A 59 -5.44 6.39 -1.14
CA LYS A 59 -5.10 6.38 0.30
C LYS A 59 -4.26 5.16 0.71
N GLU A 60 -3.82 4.35 -0.24
CA GLU A 60 -3.17 3.07 -0.01
C GLU A 60 -1.89 3.23 0.81
N ILE A 61 -1.01 4.16 0.41
CA ILE A 61 0.27 4.41 1.10
C ILE A 61 0.06 5.01 2.48
N ALA A 62 -0.94 5.89 2.64
CA ALA A 62 -1.26 6.48 3.95
C ALA A 62 -1.76 5.41 4.93
N ASN A 63 -2.61 4.49 4.45
CA ASN A 63 -3.12 3.39 5.26
C ASN A 63 -2.01 2.42 5.67
N LEU A 64 -1.09 2.08 4.76
CA LEU A 64 0.09 1.27 5.07
C LEU A 64 0.99 1.97 6.09
N GLY A 65 1.24 3.26 5.92
CA GLY A 65 2.01 4.06 6.86
C GLY A 65 1.38 4.07 8.27
N MET A 66 0.05 4.21 8.36
CA MET A 66 -0.65 4.09 9.64
C MET A 66 -0.52 2.68 10.22
N ALA A 67 -0.64 1.62 9.42
CA ALA A 67 -0.50 0.24 9.91
C ALA A 67 0.91 -0.05 10.48
N HIS A 68 1.96 0.54 9.91
CA HIS A 68 3.32 0.44 10.43
C HIS A 68 3.57 1.30 11.66
N ALA A 69 2.98 2.50 11.70
CA ALA A 69 3.16 3.43 12.82
C ALA A 69 2.37 3.02 14.06
N PHE A 70 1.18 2.45 13.86
CA PHE A 70 0.26 2.04 14.91
C PHE A 70 0.15 0.51 14.87
N ARG A 71 0.94 -0.17 15.71
CA ARG A 71 0.66 -1.57 16.06
C ARG A 71 -0.57 -1.60 16.99
N PRO A 72 -1.48 -2.58 16.84
CA PRO A 72 -2.44 -2.88 17.91
C PRO A 72 -1.73 -3.29 19.20
#